data_AF-A0A7S2LGB3-F1
#
_entry.id   AF-A0A7S2LGB3-F1
#
_cell.length_a   1.000
_cell.length_b   1.000
_cell.length_c   1.000
_cell.angle_alpha   90.00
_cell.angle_beta   90.00
_cell.angle_gamma   90.00
#
_symmetry.space_group_name_H-M   'P 1'
#
loop_
_entity.id
_entity.type
_entity.pdbx_description
1 polymer ?
#
loop_
_entity_poly.entity_id
_entity_poly.type
_entity_poly.pdbx_seq_one_letter_code
_entity_poly.pdbx_strand_id
1 'polypeptide(L)'
;MSRHINITNSDHISITRTHFANKGYRVHSGLQFGCELVLYADEPGRVHSDFCVHVVPPDGSLDFRMIQTLTRLVVSTGKTLIVAHVKEVAEEIVEDKIEDMVVTYGEPPRRYVVEELAIATEHAPFRHKNVMKGVGMQIKH
;
A
#
# COMPACT_ATOMS: atom_id res chain seq x y z
N MET A 1 -9.34 15.78 -30.34
CA MET A 1 -8.85 14.39 -30.40
C MET A 1 -7.75 14.22 -29.36
N SER A 2 -8.12 13.89 -28.13
CA SER A 2 -7.15 13.66 -27.05
C SER A 2 -6.46 12.33 -27.31
N ARG A 3 -5.15 12.38 -27.63
CA ARG A 3 -4.34 11.17 -27.71
C ARG A 3 -4.29 10.57 -26.30
N HIS A 4 -4.95 9.43 -26.10
CA HIS A 4 -4.72 8.60 -24.93
C HIS A 4 -3.26 8.12 -25.04
N ILE A 5 -2.38 8.74 -24.27
CA ILE A 5 -1.02 8.23 -24.08
C ILE A 5 -1.23 7.01 -23.18
N ASN A 6 -0.92 5.83 -23.70
CA ASN A 6 -0.96 4.61 -22.90
C ASN A 6 0.18 4.67 -21.90
N ILE A 7 -0.15 5.00 -20.66
CA ILE A 7 0.78 5.00 -19.53
C ILE A 7 1.15 3.54 -19.24
N THR A 8 2.44 3.25 -19.11
CA THR A 8 2.94 1.91 -18.85
C THR A 8 2.94 1.61 -17.35
N ASN A 9 3.07 0.33 -16.99
CA ASN A 9 3.24 -0.03 -15.58
C ASN A 9 4.51 0.59 -14.96
N SER A 10 5.58 0.74 -15.77
CA SER A 10 6.81 1.41 -15.31
C SER A 10 6.57 2.87 -14.94
N ASP A 11 5.68 3.55 -15.66
CA ASP A 11 5.31 4.93 -15.36
C ASP A 11 4.52 5.03 -14.05
N HIS A 12 3.57 4.12 -13.82
CA HIS A 12 2.86 4.03 -12.53
C HIS A 12 3.82 3.83 -11.35
N ILE A 13 4.83 2.97 -11.52
CA ILE A 13 5.86 2.74 -10.50
C ILE A 13 6.68 4.01 -10.26
N SER A 14 7.03 4.76 -11.32
CA SER A 14 7.80 6.01 -11.23
C SER A 14 7.01 7.11 -10.52
N ILE A 15 5.72 7.26 -10.86
CA ILE A 15 4.79 8.19 -10.21
C ILE A 15 4.66 7.85 -8.72
N THR A 16 4.40 6.57 -8.41
CA THR A 16 4.28 6.09 -7.03
C THR A 16 5.57 6.28 -6.23
N ARG A 17 6.74 6.05 -6.85
CA ARG A 17 8.03 6.30 -6.22
C ARG A 17 8.21 7.77 -5.87
N THR A 18 7.86 8.68 -6.78
CA THR A 18 7.96 10.13 -6.55
C THR A 18 7.01 10.58 -5.45
N HIS A 19 5.79 10.06 -5.46
CA HIS A 19 4.78 10.31 -4.43
C HIS A 19 5.29 9.97 -3.01
N PHE A 20 5.81 8.76 -2.79
CA PHE A 20 6.34 8.38 -1.48
C PHE A 20 7.65 9.09 -1.12
N ALA A 21 8.48 9.44 -2.11
CA ALA A 21 9.67 10.25 -1.88
C ALA A 21 9.31 11.67 -1.41
N ASN A 22 8.27 12.29 -2.00
CA ASN A 22 7.76 13.60 -1.58
C ASN A 22 7.19 13.56 -0.15
N LYS A 23 6.62 12.42 0.27
CA LYS A 23 6.22 12.17 1.67
C LYS A 23 7.39 11.97 2.63
N GLY A 24 8.63 11.93 2.15
CA GLY A 24 9.84 11.80 2.95
C GLY A 24 10.34 10.36 3.15
N TYR A 25 9.73 9.36 2.50
CA TYR A 25 10.20 7.98 2.58
C TYR A 25 11.41 7.74 1.66
N ARG A 26 12.32 6.87 2.10
CA ARG A 26 13.35 6.32 1.20
C ARG A 26 12.78 5.12 0.45
N VAL A 27 12.67 5.24 -0.87
CA VAL A 27 12.02 4.25 -1.74
C VAL A 27 13.04 3.34 -2.42
N HIS A 28 12.97 2.03 -2.17
CA HIS A 28 13.82 1.01 -2.82
C HIS A 28 13.00 -0.01 -3.61
N SER A 29 13.71 -0.88 -4.35
CA SER A 29 13.08 -2.02 -5.04
C SER A 29 12.49 -3.01 -4.04
N GLY A 30 11.24 -3.42 -4.26
CA GLY A 30 10.54 -4.41 -3.45
C GLY A 30 10.61 -5.84 -3.96
N LEU A 31 11.40 -6.10 -5.02
CA LEU A 31 11.37 -7.36 -5.75
C LEU A 31 11.59 -8.60 -4.87
N GLN A 32 12.42 -8.47 -3.81
CA GLN A 32 12.69 -9.53 -2.84
C GLN A 32 11.45 -9.95 -2.03
N PHE A 33 10.43 -9.09 -1.95
CA PHE A 33 9.19 -9.30 -1.23
C PHE A 33 7.99 -9.52 -2.17
N GLY A 34 8.25 -9.65 -3.48
CA GLY A 34 7.21 -9.83 -4.49
C GLY A 34 6.40 -8.56 -4.79
N CYS A 35 6.88 -7.39 -4.38
CA CYS A 35 6.25 -6.08 -4.61
C CYS A 35 7.15 -5.19 -5.48
N GLU A 36 6.61 -4.10 -6.03
CA GLU A 36 7.39 -3.17 -6.85
C GLU A 36 8.32 -2.31 -5.98
N LEU A 37 7.82 -1.80 -4.85
CA LEU A 37 8.56 -0.85 -4.00
C LEU A 37 8.54 -1.27 -2.53
N VAL A 38 9.53 -0.79 -1.80
CA VAL A 38 9.64 -0.91 -0.33
C VAL A 38 10.00 0.46 0.23
N LEU A 39 9.37 0.82 1.35
CA LEU A 39 9.55 2.13 1.99
C LEU A 39 10.27 1.98 3.33
N TYR A 40 11.21 2.88 3.56
CA TYR A 40 11.89 3.05 4.85
C TYR A 40 11.54 4.42 5.42
N ALA A 41 11.16 4.45 6.70
CA ALA A 41 10.91 5.69 7.43
C ALA A 41 12.20 6.49 7.71
N ASP A 42 13.35 5.82 7.68
CA ASP A 42 14.68 6.42 7.89
C ASP A 42 15.75 5.66 7.07
N GLU A 43 17.02 5.77 7.43
CA GLU A 43 18.13 5.14 6.71
C GLU A 43 18.00 3.59 6.66
N PRO A 44 18.08 2.97 5.47
CA PRO A 44 17.93 1.52 5.30
C PRO A 44 18.97 0.68 6.05
N GLY A 45 20.11 1.28 6.43
CA GLY A 45 21.14 0.61 7.23
C GLY A 45 20.86 0.59 8.73
N ARG A 46 19.86 1.36 9.20
CA ARG A 46 19.54 1.56 10.62
C ARG A 46 18.15 1.05 11.00
N VAL A 47 17.19 1.13 10.08
CA VAL A 47 15.78 0.76 10.33
C VAL A 47 15.32 -0.24 9.29
N HIS A 48 14.58 -1.27 9.73
CA HIS A 48 13.94 -2.20 8.81
C HIS A 48 12.87 -1.47 7.99
N SER A 49 12.62 -1.92 6.78
CA SER A 49 11.47 -1.42 6.03
C SER A 49 10.17 -1.84 6.70
N ASP A 50 9.26 -0.90 6.88
CA ASP A 50 7.96 -1.14 7.51
C ASP A 50 6.88 -1.48 6.47
N PHE A 51 7.06 -1.02 5.23
CA PHE A 51 6.04 -1.09 4.18
C PHE A 51 6.56 -1.73 2.88
N CYS A 52 5.74 -2.61 2.31
CA CYS A 52 5.85 -3.08 0.94
C CYS A 52 4.72 -2.48 0.11
N VAL A 53 5.02 -1.91 -1.05
CA VAL A 53 4.03 -1.26 -1.91
C VAL A 53 3.86 -2.07 -3.18
N HIS A 54 2.63 -2.51 -3.42
CA HIS A 54 2.20 -3.07 -4.68
C HIS A 54 1.53 -1.99 -5.52
N VAL A 55 2.00 -1.78 -6.75
CA VAL A 55 1.47 -0.77 -7.67
C VAL A 55 0.44 -1.42 -8.59
N VAL A 56 -0.79 -0.92 -8.57
CA VAL A 56 -1.86 -1.42 -9.43
C VAL A 56 -1.54 -1.08 -10.90
N PRO A 57 -1.63 -2.05 -11.82
CA PRO A 57 -1.34 -1.80 -13.22
C PRO A 57 -2.33 -0.79 -13.85
N PRO A 58 -2.01 -0.23 -15.03
CA PRO A 58 -2.84 0.79 -15.68
C PRO A 58 -4.25 0.34 -16.09
N ASP A 59 -4.49 -0.97 -16.17
CA ASP A 59 -5.82 -1.53 -16.39
C ASP A 59 -6.73 -1.42 -15.16
N GLY A 60 -6.18 -1.02 -14.01
CA GLY A 60 -6.88 -0.90 -12.75
C GLY A 60 -7.31 -2.23 -12.15
N SER A 61 -6.87 -3.35 -12.73
CA SER A 61 -7.32 -4.68 -12.30
C SER A 61 -6.38 -5.23 -11.23
N LEU A 62 -6.98 -5.69 -10.13
CA LEU A 62 -6.26 -6.34 -9.05
C LEU A 62 -7.00 -7.63 -8.65
N ASP A 63 -6.40 -8.77 -8.97
CA ASP A 63 -6.97 -10.08 -8.62
C ASP A 63 -6.88 -10.29 -7.10
N PHE A 64 -7.99 -10.73 -6.50
CA PHE A 64 -8.03 -11.11 -5.09
C PHE A 64 -6.96 -12.15 -4.73
N ARG A 65 -6.65 -13.08 -5.64
CA ARG A 65 -5.58 -14.06 -5.41
C ARG A 65 -4.21 -13.41 -5.26
N MET A 66 -3.96 -12.35 -6.02
CA MET A 66 -2.74 -11.55 -5.92
C MET A 66 -2.68 -10.85 -4.57
N ILE A 67 -3.78 -10.19 -4.17
CA ILE A 67 -3.89 -9.54 -2.85
C ILE A 67 -3.61 -10.55 -1.72
N GLN A 68 -4.25 -11.72 -1.76
CA GLN A 68 -4.08 -12.76 -0.74
C GLN A 68 -2.63 -13.27 -0.68
N THR A 69 -2.01 -13.47 -1.85
CA THR A 69 -0.61 -13.95 -1.95
C THR A 69 0.35 -12.91 -1.40
N LEU A 70 0.23 -11.65 -1.83
CA LEU A 70 1.07 -10.54 -1.36
C LEU A 70 0.90 -10.32 0.14
N THR A 71 -0.35 -10.31 0.63
CA THR A 71 -0.64 -10.15 2.06
C THR A 71 0.08 -11.22 2.87
N ARG A 72 0.01 -12.49 2.46
CA ARG A 72 0.70 -13.58 3.16
C ARG A 72 2.22 -13.41 3.15
N LEU A 73 2.80 -13.04 2.01
CA LEU A 73 4.25 -12.86 1.87
C LEU A 73 4.76 -11.70 2.73
N VAL A 74 4.10 -10.55 2.63
CA VAL A 74 4.51 -9.32 3.32
C VAL A 74 4.37 -9.47 4.83
N VAL A 75 3.27 -10.06 5.31
CA VAL A 75 3.04 -10.31 6.73
C VAL A 75 4.07 -11.27 7.33
N SER A 76 4.48 -12.31 6.58
CA SER A 76 5.51 -13.23 7.07
C SER A 76 6.87 -12.56 7.33
N THR A 77 7.08 -11.36 6.76
CA THR A 77 8.29 -10.55 6.96
C THR A 77 8.11 -9.43 7.98
N GLY A 78 6.95 -9.39 8.67
CA GLY A 78 6.63 -8.37 9.67
C GLY A 78 6.36 -6.99 9.09
N LYS A 79 5.96 -6.91 7.81
CA LYS A 79 5.71 -5.66 7.08
C LYS A 79 4.23 -5.44 6.82
N THR A 80 3.87 -4.22 6.49
CA THR A 80 2.51 -3.84 6.05
C THR A 80 2.48 -3.74 4.52
N LEU A 81 1.45 -4.32 3.89
CA LEU A 81 1.25 -4.19 2.45
C LEU A 81 0.48 -2.90 2.17
N ILE A 82 0.93 -2.11 1.22
CA ILE A 82 0.22 -0.94 0.68
C ILE A 82 -0.12 -1.25 -0.76
N VAL A 83 -1.39 -1.14 -1.14
CA VAL A 83 -1.82 -1.15 -2.53
C VAL A 83 -1.92 0.30 -3.00
N ALA A 84 -1.14 0.65 -4.01
CA ALA A 84 -1.07 1.99 -4.58
C ALA A 84 -1.73 2.02 -5.95
N HIS A 85 -2.77 2.84 -6.10
CA HIS A 85 -3.50 3.02 -7.36
C HIS A 85 -3.30 4.44 -7.89
N VAL A 86 -2.77 4.55 -9.11
CA VAL A 86 -2.46 5.84 -9.74
C VAL A 86 -3.67 6.30 -10.55
N LYS A 87 -4.14 7.53 -10.29
CA LYS A 87 -5.24 8.18 -11.03
C LYS A 87 -4.75 9.49 -11.65
N GLU A 88 -5.09 9.70 -12.92
CA GLU A 88 -4.92 10.99 -13.60
C GLU A 88 -6.00 11.96 -13.10
N VAL A 89 -5.63 13.20 -12.80
CA VAL A 89 -6.52 14.23 -12.27
C VAL A 89 -6.63 15.38 -13.27
N ALA A 90 -7.87 15.80 -13.57
CA ALA A 90 -8.13 17.00 -14.35
C ALA A 90 -7.91 18.27 -13.52
N GLU A 91 -7.49 19.37 -14.16
CA GLU A 91 -7.06 20.61 -13.51
C GLU A 91 -8.11 21.26 -12.57
N GLU A 92 -9.39 20.92 -12.70
CA GLU A 92 -10.50 21.58 -11.99
C GLU A 92 -10.79 21.05 -10.58
N ILE A 93 -10.19 19.92 -10.15
CA ILE A 93 -10.58 19.24 -8.89
C ILE A 93 -9.37 19.01 -7.99
N VAL A 94 -8.71 20.08 -7.56
CA VAL A 94 -7.65 19.97 -6.55
C VAL A 94 -7.97 20.91 -5.40
N GLU A 95 -8.51 20.35 -4.32
CA GLU A 95 -8.58 21.04 -3.03
C GLU A 95 -7.16 21.32 -2.52
N ASP A 96 -6.94 22.42 -1.78
CA ASP A 96 -5.60 22.87 -1.35
C ASP A 96 -4.73 21.79 -0.67
N LYS A 97 -5.35 20.79 -0.02
CA LYS A 97 -4.62 19.68 0.64
C LYS A 97 -4.14 18.59 -0.32
N ILE A 98 -4.71 18.53 -1.52
CA ILE A 98 -4.39 17.52 -2.53
C ILE A 98 -3.20 17.97 -3.37
N GLU A 99 -2.95 19.28 -3.50
CA GLU A 99 -1.85 19.82 -4.31
C GLU A 99 -0.47 19.26 -3.91
N ASP A 100 -0.21 19.14 -2.61
CA ASP A 100 1.04 18.58 -2.08
C ASP A 100 1.24 17.08 -2.43
N MET A 101 0.15 16.39 -2.78
CA MET A 101 0.12 14.96 -3.13
C MET A 101 0.03 14.72 -4.64
N VAL A 102 -0.01 15.79 -5.45
CA VAL A 102 -0.04 15.66 -6.91
C VAL A 102 1.37 15.47 -7.44
N VAL A 103 1.55 14.41 -8.23
CA VAL A 103 2.78 14.15 -8.97
C VAL A 103 2.55 14.52 -10.43
N THR A 104 3.43 15.37 -10.96
CA THR A 104 3.45 15.70 -12.38
C THR A 104 4.39 14.74 -13.12
N TYR A 105 3.93 14.09 -14.19
CA TYR A 105 4.70 13.11 -14.93
C TYR A 105 4.41 13.13 -16.44
N GLY A 106 5.43 12.83 -17.25
CA GLY A 106 5.35 12.70 -18.71
C GLY A 106 5.54 14.00 -19.50
N GLU A 107 5.56 13.85 -20.83
CA GLU A 107 5.60 14.97 -21.81
C GLU A 107 4.47 14.78 -22.84
N PRO A 108 3.44 15.65 -22.89
CA PRO A 108 3.24 16.82 -22.03
C PRO A 108 2.98 16.44 -20.56
N PRO A 109 3.30 17.34 -19.61
CA PRO A 109 3.13 17.07 -18.18
C PRO A 109 1.65 16.86 -17.84
N ARG A 110 1.37 15.74 -17.18
CA ARG A 110 0.05 15.38 -16.65
C ARG A 110 0.11 15.23 -15.14
N ARG A 111 -1.00 15.50 -14.47
CA ARG A 111 -1.13 15.47 -13.02
C ARG A 111 -1.72 14.14 -12.57
N TYR A 112 -1.09 13.51 -11.59
CA TYR A 112 -1.52 12.23 -11.03
C TYR A 112 -1.62 12.30 -9.52
N VAL A 113 -2.55 11.55 -8.96
CA VAL A 113 -2.64 11.27 -7.52
C VAL A 113 -2.50 9.77 -7.29
N VAL A 114 -1.93 9.42 -6.15
CA VAL A 114 -1.78 8.02 -5.74
C VAL A 114 -2.72 7.75 -4.58
N GLU A 115 -3.70 6.90 -4.80
CA GLU A 115 -4.58 6.37 -3.75
C GLU A 115 -3.88 5.20 -3.06
N GLU A 116 -3.87 5.24 -1.73
CA GLU A 116 -3.17 4.28 -0.89
C GLU A 116 -4.17 3.47 -0.07
N LEU A 117 -4.08 2.15 -0.15
CA LEU A 117 -4.82 1.23 0.70
C LEU A 117 -3.83 0.36 1.50
N ALA A 118 -3.73 0.62 2.80
CA ALA A 118 -2.93 -0.22 3.69
C ALA A 118 -3.69 -1.50 4.08
N ILE A 119 -3.07 -2.64 3.87
CA ILE A 119 -3.51 -3.96 4.29
C ILE A 119 -2.55 -4.44 5.38
N ALA A 120 -2.99 -4.30 6.63
CA ALA A 120 -2.31 -4.86 7.79
C ALA A 120 -3.04 -6.12 8.24
N THR A 121 -2.30 -7.18 8.56
CA THR A 121 -2.84 -8.28 9.35
C THR A 121 -2.15 -8.27 10.70
N GLU A 122 -2.60 -7.40 11.59
CA GLU A 122 -2.37 -7.67 13.00
C GLU A 122 -3.11 -8.97 13.33
N HIS A 123 -2.39 -9.91 13.92
CA HIS A 123 -2.94 -11.14 14.46
C HIS A 123 -4.12 -10.77 15.39
N ALA A 124 -5.34 -10.81 14.87
CA ALA A 124 -6.50 -11.07 15.69
C ALA A 124 -6.53 -12.58 15.90
N PRO A 125 -6.04 -13.13 17.03
CA PRO A 125 -6.52 -14.45 17.41
C PRO A 125 -8.04 -14.31 17.47
N PHE A 126 -8.78 -15.15 16.73
CA PHE A 126 -10.19 -15.38 17.03
C PHE A 126 -10.24 -15.94 18.46
N ARG A 127 -10.24 -15.04 19.45
CA ARG A 127 -10.43 -15.37 20.86
C ARG A 127 -11.91 -15.65 21.01
N HIS A 128 -12.29 -16.92 20.91
CA HIS A 128 -13.49 -17.36 21.60
C HIS A 128 -13.30 -17.02 23.09
N LYS A 129 -14.22 -16.23 23.66
CA LYS A 129 -14.27 -16.07 25.12
C LYS A 129 -14.34 -17.48 25.71
N ASN A 130 -13.34 -17.83 26.53
CA ASN A 130 -13.55 -18.93 27.48
C ASN A 130 -14.72 -18.48 28.36
N VAL A 131 -15.89 -19.07 28.13
CA VAL A 131 -16.97 -18.99 29.10
C VAL A 131 -16.40 -19.61 30.36
N MET A 132 -16.10 -18.78 31.37
CA MET A 132 -15.85 -19.28 32.71
C MET A 132 -17.13 -20.03 33.12
N LYS A 133 -17.12 -21.36 33.02
CA LYS A 133 -18.04 -22.16 33.81
C LYS A 133 -17.64 -21.90 35.26
N GLY A 134 -18.50 -21.16 35.96
CA GLY A 134 -18.29 -20.79 37.35
C GLY A 134 -17.85 -21.99 38.17
N VAL A 135 -16.69 -21.88 38.77
CA VAL A 135 -16.21 -22.81 39.79
C VAL A 135 -16.96 -22.45 41.07
N GLY A 136 -17.82 -23.34 41.56
CA GLY A 136 -18.41 -23.22 42.89
C GLY A 136 -19.90 -23.51 42.96
N MET A 137 -20.26 -24.78 43.12
CA MET A 137 -21.31 -25.18 44.07
C MET A 137 -21.11 -26.67 44.39
N GLN A 138 -20.40 -26.93 45.49
CA GLN A 138 -20.41 -28.22 46.16
C GLN A 138 -21.70 -28.27 46.99
N ILE A 139 -22.70 -29.02 46.53
CA ILE A 139 -23.87 -29.36 47.34
C ILE A 139 -23.47 -30.57 48.19
N LYS A 140 -23.41 -30.39 49.52
CA LYS A 140 -23.29 -31.51 50.46
C LYS A 140 -24.64 -32.23 50.53
N HIS A 141 -24.63 -33.53 50.28
CA HIS A 141 -25.63 -34.48 50.78
C HIS A 141 -25.09 -35.14 52.05
#